data_AF-A0A3N7JR14-F1
#
_entry.id   AF-A0A3N7JR14-F1
#
_cell.length_a   1.000
_cell.length_b   1.000
_cell.length_c   1.000
_cell.angle_alpha   90.00
_cell.angle_beta   90.00
_cell.angle_gamma   90.00
#
_symmetry.space_group_name_H-M   'P 1'
#
loop_
_entity.id
_entity.type
_entity.pdbx_description
1 polymer ?
#
loop_
_entity_poly.entity_id
_entity_poly.type
_entity_poly.pdbx_seq_one_letter_code
_entity_poly.pdbx_strand_id
1 'polypeptide(L)'
;MSSASAIVRAQQALDAGRRARIVGHAKLMPACDDDAAQMRFAVEDALNTADFGDAGRLVLVRRLRLAALPPRASPALVARAMETAWRAAALRAVPAVHPSAGRSEAVFFASRFEARMAWLAKVAGGEVPAAWFWSAALPELKAVAAMPVSAAIECVMESALQGSEPAVAGALKRWPDAALVALVRGMPAVSHRRLLQVLTSSAHAQRSAPVATLVARVRAAKALPPPLAIVARRLSAWAPMDEAPANLLAALWLEPVLRRMPSMDEVLAVASRAVWMAGQSLAMPAVGEGSAQAQAGVAEKDAPQVHALDEPTLEARAGASAADPTRQRADTGTASRPEAWKIESGLTPQPQPRVKARAARAAFQPSWPWLVDAAFTRCGGLMLVLNVLAALRFDRRLQGVEASERRRLVQALLLCCLDVAKAPEDEPQRAWLDAPPHPSLRLWTLRLRRTLRRHARMDLADLVRRPAWVSATPTHIDVVFAMDDVDMRLRRLGLDADPGWVPWFGRIVNFHFIDAGLLPVPEEDVRG
;
A
#
# COMPACT_ATOMS: atom_id res chain seq x y z
N MET A 1 24.52 9.52 -1.01
CA MET A 1 24.45 8.56 -2.14
C MET A 1 22.99 8.44 -2.57
N SER A 2 22.67 8.74 -3.84
CA SER A 2 21.30 8.90 -4.37
C SER A 2 20.50 7.58 -4.41
N SER A 3 19.18 7.65 -4.18
CA SER A 3 18.21 6.55 -4.30
C SER A 3 18.28 5.83 -5.65
N ALA A 4 18.64 6.55 -6.73
CA ALA A 4 18.86 5.98 -8.06
C ALA A 4 20.00 4.94 -8.08
N SER A 5 21.05 5.13 -7.26
CA SER A 5 22.17 4.18 -7.15
C SER A 5 21.78 2.89 -6.43
N ALA A 6 20.79 2.95 -5.52
CA ALA A 6 20.27 1.77 -4.86
C ALA A 6 19.36 0.98 -5.80
N ILE A 7 18.43 1.63 -6.51
CA ILE A 7 17.57 0.96 -7.50
C ILE A 7 18.40 0.30 -8.61
N VAL A 8 19.42 0.99 -9.13
CA VAL A 8 20.31 0.42 -10.15
C VAL A 8 21.10 -0.77 -9.61
N ARG A 9 21.59 -0.73 -8.37
CA ARG A 9 22.25 -1.89 -7.74
C ARG A 9 21.28 -3.03 -7.43
N ALA A 10 20.02 -2.72 -7.10
CA ALA A 10 18.95 -3.71 -6.96
C ALA A 10 18.78 -4.43 -8.29
N GLN A 11 18.60 -3.63 -9.33
CA GLN A 11 18.35 -4.07 -10.68
C GLN A 11 19.55 -4.87 -11.19
N GLN A 12 20.79 -4.44 -10.96
CA GLN A 12 22.01 -5.21 -11.27
C GLN A 12 22.13 -6.52 -10.47
N ALA A 13 21.74 -6.54 -9.19
CA ALA A 13 21.74 -7.77 -8.39
C ALA A 13 20.65 -8.74 -8.83
N LEU A 14 19.46 -8.22 -9.17
CA LEU A 14 18.35 -8.98 -9.76
C LEU A 14 18.71 -9.48 -11.17
N ASP A 15 19.35 -8.63 -11.97
CA ASP A 15 19.87 -8.93 -13.31
C ASP A 15 21.04 -9.91 -13.25
N ALA A 16 21.66 -10.10 -12.09
CA ALA A 16 22.64 -11.17 -11.83
C ALA A 16 21.99 -12.43 -11.22
N GLY A 17 20.66 -12.48 -11.06
CA GLY A 17 19.93 -13.62 -10.48
C GLY A 17 20.14 -13.80 -8.97
N ARG A 18 20.57 -12.75 -8.25
CA ARG A 18 20.75 -12.76 -6.79
C ARG A 18 19.50 -12.19 -6.09
N ARG A 19 19.20 -12.67 -4.88
CA ARG A 19 18.30 -11.96 -3.96
C ARG A 19 18.88 -10.56 -3.72
N ALA A 20 18.22 -9.52 -4.19
CA ALA A 20 18.71 -8.16 -4.04
C ALA A 20 18.26 -7.57 -2.71
N ARG A 21 19.02 -7.84 -1.65
CA ARG A 21 18.99 -7.01 -0.44
C ARG A 21 20.14 -6.03 -0.51
N ILE A 22 19.80 -4.75 -0.55
CA ILE A 22 20.76 -3.70 -0.83
C ILE A 22 21.09 -3.02 0.46
N VAL A 23 22.34 -3.15 0.86
CA VAL A 23 22.90 -2.33 1.93
C VAL A 23 23.12 -0.93 1.35
N GLY A 24 22.14 -0.04 1.55
CA GLY A 24 22.24 1.35 1.09
C GLY A 24 23.33 2.12 1.83
N HIS A 25 23.53 1.80 3.12
CA HIS A 25 24.57 2.36 3.97
C HIS A 25 24.84 1.42 5.15
N ALA A 26 26.11 1.10 5.42
CA ALA A 26 26.53 0.38 6.62
C ALA A 26 27.72 1.10 7.25
N LYS A 27 27.62 1.38 8.55
CA LYS A 27 28.75 1.81 9.37
C LYS A 27 29.09 0.67 10.32
N LEU A 28 30.31 0.17 10.22
CA LEU A 28 30.81 -0.97 10.97
C LEU A 28 31.86 -0.46 11.95
N MET A 29 31.78 -0.89 13.20
CA MET A 29 32.74 -0.54 14.26
C MET A 29 33.32 -1.84 14.81
N PRO A 30 34.32 -2.43 14.12
CA PRO A 30 34.98 -3.63 14.62
C PRO A 30 35.83 -3.28 15.85
N ALA A 31 36.15 -4.29 16.66
CA ALA A 31 37.06 -4.11 17.80
C ALA A 31 38.51 -3.86 17.37
N CYS A 32 38.88 -4.36 16.18
CA CYS A 32 40.18 -4.15 15.54
C CYS A 32 39.96 -3.76 14.08
N ASP A 33 40.74 -2.81 13.56
CA ASP A 33 40.60 -2.34 12.18
C ASP A 33 40.81 -3.46 11.14
N ASP A 34 41.66 -4.45 11.44
CA ASP A 34 41.91 -5.61 10.59
C ASP A 34 40.66 -6.50 10.40
N ASP A 35 39.71 -6.46 11.34
CA ASP A 35 38.49 -7.25 11.28
C ASP A 35 37.37 -6.55 10.49
N ALA A 36 37.56 -5.29 10.08
CA ALA A 36 36.54 -4.48 9.39
C ALA A 36 36.07 -5.13 8.08
N ALA A 37 37.00 -5.60 7.26
CA ALA A 37 36.71 -6.19 5.95
C ALA A 37 35.97 -7.53 6.10
N GLN A 38 36.42 -8.38 7.02
CA GLN A 38 35.78 -9.66 7.29
C GLN A 38 34.38 -9.47 7.88
N MET A 39 34.22 -8.56 8.84
CA MET A 39 32.92 -8.26 9.44
C MET A 39 31.95 -7.70 8.40
N ARG A 40 32.44 -6.86 7.48
CA ARG A 40 31.65 -6.35 6.36
C ARG A 40 31.15 -7.47 5.46
N PHE A 41 32.06 -8.34 5.02
CA PHE A 41 31.72 -9.48 4.18
C PHE A 41 30.68 -10.37 4.87
N ALA A 42 30.90 -10.71 6.14
CA ALA A 42 29.98 -11.56 6.90
C ALA A 42 28.59 -10.93 7.07
N VAL A 43 28.50 -9.62 7.31
CA VAL A 43 27.23 -8.89 7.41
C VAL A 43 26.51 -8.80 6.06
N GLU A 44 27.22 -8.48 4.98
CA GLU A 44 26.62 -8.38 3.64
C GLU A 44 26.11 -9.75 3.16
N ASP A 45 26.89 -10.81 3.36
CA ASP A 45 26.48 -12.18 3.02
C ASP A 45 25.33 -12.68 3.90
N ALA A 46 25.37 -12.40 5.21
CA ALA A 46 24.27 -12.70 6.13
C ALA A 46 22.97 -11.99 5.73
N LEU A 47 23.04 -10.71 5.35
CA LEU A 47 21.88 -9.98 4.88
C LEU A 47 21.31 -10.57 3.60
N ASN A 48 22.14 -11.10 2.70
CA ASN A 48 21.66 -11.75 1.46
C ASN A 48 21.04 -13.14 1.71
N THR A 49 21.51 -13.86 2.73
CA THR A 49 21.11 -15.25 3.01
C THR A 49 19.99 -15.40 4.04
N ALA A 50 19.89 -14.49 5.02
CA ALA A 50 18.91 -14.58 6.11
C ALA A 50 17.47 -14.63 5.61
N ASP A 51 16.58 -15.35 6.30
CA ASP A 51 15.14 -15.25 6.09
C ASP A 51 14.47 -14.40 7.18
N PHE A 52 13.82 -13.32 6.76
CA PHE A 52 13.17 -12.38 7.67
C PHE A 52 11.65 -12.62 7.78
N GLY A 53 11.04 -13.43 6.92
CA GLY A 53 9.59 -13.68 6.98
C GLY A 53 8.75 -12.39 7.06
N ASP A 54 9.22 -11.30 6.44
CA ASP A 54 8.58 -10.00 6.47
C ASP A 54 7.31 -9.97 5.62
N ALA A 55 7.11 -10.97 4.75
CA ALA A 55 5.92 -11.17 3.92
C ALA A 55 5.58 -9.91 3.09
N GLY A 56 6.63 -9.28 2.53
CA GLY A 56 6.50 -8.06 1.72
C GLY A 56 6.38 -6.75 2.52
N ARG A 57 6.32 -6.81 3.87
CA ARG A 57 6.25 -5.61 4.72
C ARG A 57 7.49 -4.75 4.65
N LEU A 58 7.28 -3.44 4.72
CA LEU A 58 8.35 -2.51 5.07
C LEU A 58 8.44 -2.45 6.60
N VAL A 59 9.33 -3.25 7.16
CA VAL A 59 9.64 -3.22 8.60
C VAL A 59 10.89 -2.38 8.83
N LEU A 60 10.78 -1.41 9.73
CA LEU A 60 11.85 -0.50 10.10
C LEU A 60 12.22 -0.78 11.55
N VAL A 61 13.48 -1.12 11.76
CA VAL A 61 14.02 -1.40 13.10
C VAL A 61 15.01 -0.31 13.44
N ARG A 62 14.76 0.42 14.54
CA ARG A 62 15.60 1.51 15.01
C ARG A 62 16.98 0.99 15.41
N ARG A 63 17.01 -0.13 16.12
CA ARG A 63 18.22 -0.80 16.60
C ARG A 63 18.03 -2.31 16.59
N LEU A 64 18.88 -3.03 15.87
CA LEU A 64 18.93 -4.49 15.87
C LEU A 64 20.19 -4.93 16.61
N ARG A 65 20.03 -5.54 17.79
CA ARG A 65 21.16 -6.05 18.59
C ARG A 65 21.39 -7.52 18.26
N LEU A 66 22.58 -7.83 17.76
CA LEU A 66 23.03 -9.20 17.53
C LEU A 66 23.80 -9.66 18.78
N ALA A 67 23.25 -10.60 19.53
CA ALA A 67 23.88 -11.13 20.74
C ALA A 67 24.78 -12.34 20.39
N ALA A 68 25.81 -12.56 21.21
CA ALA A 68 26.64 -13.76 21.21
C ALA A 68 27.37 -14.07 19.89
N LEU A 69 27.80 -13.03 19.15
CA LEU A 69 28.68 -13.23 17.99
C LEU A 69 30.14 -13.33 18.47
N PRO A 70 30.86 -14.44 18.19
CA PRO A 70 32.28 -14.50 18.46
C PRO A 70 33.05 -13.51 17.57
N PRO A 71 34.26 -13.07 17.99
CA PRO A 71 35.17 -12.38 17.09
C PRO A 71 35.34 -13.20 15.80
N ARG A 72 35.25 -12.54 14.64
CA ARG A 72 35.35 -13.20 13.32
C ARG A 72 34.29 -14.27 13.07
N ALA A 73 33.07 -14.09 13.60
CA ALA A 73 31.94 -14.95 13.33
C ALA A 73 31.76 -15.21 11.82
N SER A 74 31.50 -16.47 11.47
CA SER A 74 31.24 -16.85 10.08
C SER A 74 29.95 -16.19 9.57
N PRO A 75 29.81 -15.94 8.25
CA PRO A 75 28.60 -15.36 7.67
C PRO A 75 27.32 -16.10 8.08
N ALA A 76 27.37 -17.44 8.13
CA ALA A 76 26.23 -18.27 8.53
C ALA A 76 25.80 -18.05 10.00
N LEU A 77 26.75 -17.83 10.92
CA LEU A 77 26.44 -17.50 12.32
C LEU A 77 25.85 -16.10 12.43
N VAL A 78 26.41 -15.13 11.68
CA VAL A 78 25.86 -13.77 11.61
C VAL A 78 24.44 -13.78 11.06
N ALA A 79 24.15 -14.57 10.01
CA ALA A 79 22.81 -14.74 9.44
C ALA A 79 21.82 -15.27 10.48
N ARG A 80 22.15 -16.36 11.18
CA ARG A 80 21.29 -16.92 12.24
C ARG A 80 21.05 -15.96 13.39
N ALA A 81 22.08 -15.20 13.80
CA ALA A 81 21.94 -14.17 14.82
C ALA A 81 21.02 -13.04 14.35
N MET A 82 21.15 -12.61 13.08
CA MET A 82 20.27 -11.61 12.47
C MET A 82 18.83 -12.10 12.41
N GLU A 83 18.56 -13.32 11.95
CA GLU A 83 17.21 -13.88 11.91
C GLU A 83 16.58 -13.97 13.31
N THR A 84 17.37 -14.38 14.30
CA THR A 84 16.90 -14.49 15.69
C THR A 84 16.58 -13.10 16.28
N ALA A 85 17.48 -12.14 16.11
CA ALA A 85 17.27 -10.76 16.54
C ALA A 85 16.09 -10.14 15.80
N TRP A 86 15.95 -10.43 14.50
CA TRP A 86 14.85 -9.97 13.67
C TRP A 86 13.52 -10.52 14.16
N ARG A 87 13.39 -11.83 14.38
CA ARG A 87 12.16 -12.45 14.91
C ARG A 87 11.73 -11.77 16.22
N ALA A 88 12.68 -11.51 17.12
CA ALA A 88 12.41 -10.79 18.37
C ALA A 88 12.01 -9.32 18.17
N ALA A 89 12.52 -8.63 17.15
CA ALA A 89 12.13 -7.27 16.81
C ALA A 89 10.76 -7.23 16.13
N ALA A 90 10.52 -8.12 15.16
CA ALA A 90 9.28 -8.24 14.40
C ALA A 90 8.08 -8.55 15.30
N LEU A 91 8.24 -9.40 16.33
CA LEU A 91 7.20 -9.69 17.32
C LEU A 91 6.78 -8.46 18.13
N ARG A 92 7.65 -7.44 18.25
CA ARG A 92 7.39 -6.19 18.97
C ARG A 92 7.13 -5.02 18.02
N ALA A 93 7.09 -5.27 16.72
CA ALA A 93 6.86 -4.22 15.73
C ALA A 93 5.42 -3.73 15.82
N VAL A 94 5.26 -2.41 15.86
CA VAL A 94 3.96 -1.75 15.97
C VAL A 94 3.59 -1.14 14.61
N PRO A 95 2.30 -1.12 14.20
CA PRO A 95 1.90 -0.39 13.00
C PRO A 95 2.38 1.06 13.05
N ALA A 96 2.92 1.58 11.95
CA ALA A 96 3.47 2.94 11.92
C ALA A 96 2.43 4.06 12.16
N VAL A 97 1.15 3.76 11.94
CA VAL A 97 0.02 4.66 12.23
C VAL A 97 -0.36 4.70 13.73
N HIS A 98 0.18 3.78 14.54
CA HIS A 98 -0.14 3.71 15.95
C HIS A 98 0.44 4.92 16.72
N PRO A 99 -0.27 5.51 17.70
CA PRO A 99 0.21 6.69 18.43
C PRO A 99 1.57 6.49 19.12
N SER A 100 1.90 5.27 19.55
CA SER A 100 3.18 4.94 20.18
C SER A 100 4.32 4.62 19.20
N ALA A 101 4.07 4.60 17.88
CA ALA A 101 5.04 4.18 16.87
C ALA A 101 6.35 4.98 16.94
N GLY A 102 6.27 6.29 17.25
CA GLY A 102 7.44 7.15 17.40
C GLY A 102 8.39 6.74 18.54
N ARG A 103 7.90 5.99 19.54
CA ARG A 103 8.70 5.47 20.66
C ARG A 103 9.08 4.00 20.50
N SER A 104 8.50 3.29 19.55
CA SER A 104 8.79 1.87 19.33
C SER A 104 10.19 1.66 18.73
N GLU A 105 10.84 0.55 19.11
CA GLU A 105 12.10 0.12 18.50
C GLU A 105 11.90 -0.50 17.11
N ALA A 106 10.70 -0.98 16.80
CA ALA A 106 10.35 -1.50 15.50
C ALA A 106 8.96 -1.02 15.08
N VAL A 107 8.84 -0.57 13.84
CA VAL A 107 7.56 -0.22 13.23
C VAL A 107 7.44 -0.95 11.90
N PHE A 108 6.20 -1.19 11.46
CA PHE A 108 5.97 -1.75 10.15
C PHE A 108 4.91 -0.97 9.38
N PHE A 109 5.07 -1.02 8.07
CA PHE A 109 4.06 -0.75 7.06
C PHE A 109 3.82 -2.03 6.28
N ALA A 110 2.59 -2.23 5.81
CA ALA A 110 2.22 -3.23 4.82
C ALA A 110 3.13 -3.15 3.59
N SER A 111 3.48 -1.94 3.16
CA SER A 111 4.39 -1.70 2.05
C SER A 111 5.03 -0.31 2.10
N ARG A 112 5.94 -0.04 1.16
CA ARG A 112 6.43 1.32 0.96
C ARG A 112 5.37 2.25 0.36
N PHE A 113 4.42 1.71 -0.41
CA PHE A 113 3.29 2.51 -0.92
C PHE A 113 2.41 2.99 0.23
N GLU A 114 2.05 2.10 1.16
CA GLU A 114 1.30 2.49 2.36
C GLU A 114 2.06 3.55 3.17
N ALA A 115 3.38 3.41 3.32
CA ALA A 115 4.20 4.42 4.00
C ALA A 115 4.09 5.81 3.36
N ARG A 116 4.06 5.89 2.02
CA ARG A 116 3.88 7.16 1.29
C ARG A 116 2.50 7.74 1.54
N MET A 117 1.46 6.91 1.41
CA MET A 117 0.08 7.35 1.62
C MET A 117 -0.16 7.81 3.07
N ALA A 118 0.39 7.09 4.06
CA ALA A 118 0.30 7.46 5.47
C ALA A 118 1.04 8.78 5.77
N TRP A 119 2.20 9.00 5.17
CA TRP A 119 2.94 10.26 5.31
C TRP A 119 2.18 11.43 4.69
N LEU A 120 1.68 11.26 3.45
CA LEU A 120 0.88 12.28 2.76
C LEU A 120 -0.39 12.63 3.56
N ALA A 121 -1.05 11.62 4.14
CA ALA A 121 -2.25 11.81 4.95
C ALA A 121 -1.97 12.67 6.19
N LYS A 122 -0.83 12.42 6.87
CA LYS A 122 -0.41 13.22 8.03
C LYS A 122 -0.13 14.67 7.65
N VAL A 123 0.61 14.90 6.58
CA VAL A 123 0.92 16.25 6.11
C VAL A 123 -0.36 16.99 5.68
N ALA A 124 -1.27 16.31 4.99
CA ALA A 124 -2.59 16.85 4.64
C ALA A 124 -3.45 17.16 5.88
N GLY A 125 -3.29 16.41 6.97
CA GLY A 125 -3.90 16.68 8.27
C GLY A 125 -3.26 17.83 9.05
N GLY A 126 -2.20 18.47 8.52
CA GLY A 126 -1.45 19.51 9.20
C GLY A 126 -0.46 18.98 10.26
N GLU A 127 -0.26 17.67 10.34
CA GLU A 127 0.74 17.08 11.22
C GLU A 127 2.14 17.14 10.60
N VAL A 128 3.16 17.36 11.43
CA VAL A 128 4.57 17.24 11.01
C VAL A 128 5.05 15.82 11.33
N PRO A 129 5.36 14.96 10.32
CA PRO A 129 5.77 13.58 10.56
C PRO A 129 7.21 13.52 11.11
N ALA A 130 7.39 13.82 12.40
CA ALA A 130 8.71 13.93 13.05
C ALA A 130 9.26 12.59 13.59
N ALA A 131 8.50 11.50 13.47
CA ALA A 131 8.94 10.20 13.97
C ALA A 131 10.19 9.70 13.22
N TRP A 132 11.10 9.05 13.96
CA TRP A 132 12.42 8.62 13.47
C TRP A 132 12.37 7.78 12.20
N PHE A 133 11.29 7.02 12.00
CA PHE A 133 11.16 6.05 10.93
C PHE A 133 10.78 6.67 9.58
N TRP A 134 10.25 7.89 9.49
CA TRP A 134 9.78 8.45 8.22
C TRP A 134 10.90 8.62 7.19
N SER A 135 12.05 9.16 7.62
CA SER A 135 13.22 9.31 6.74
C SER A 135 13.80 7.97 6.28
N ALA A 136 13.60 6.90 7.05
CA ALA A 136 14.02 5.55 6.68
C ALA A 136 12.99 4.87 5.77
N ALA A 137 11.70 5.11 6.00
CA ALA A 137 10.60 4.57 5.21
C ALA A 137 10.59 5.15 3.78
N LEU A 138 10.86 6.46 3.70
CA LEU A 138 10.75 7.29 2.50
C LEU A 138 12.11 7.91 2.15
N PRO A 139 12.97 7.21 1.39
CA PRO A 139 14.27 7.71 0.96
C PRO A 139 14.20 9.05 0.22
N GLU A 140 13.11 9.29 -0.51
CA GLU A 140 12.82 10.55 -1.20
C GLU A 140 12.85 11.77 -0.27
N LEU A 141 12.45 11.62 1.00
CA LEU A 141 12.49 12.71 1.97
C LEU A 141 13.91 13.17 2.30
N LYS A 142 14.92 12.28 2.15
CA LYS A 142 16.32 12.66 2.39
C LYS A 142 16.85 13.60 1.33
N ALA A 143 16.36 13.50 0.09
CA ALA A 143 16.78 14.37 -1.01
C ALA A 143 16.26 15.80 -0.84
N VAL A 144 15.14 15.95 -0.14
CA VAL A 144 14.39 17.21 0.02
C VAL A 144 14.39 17.71 1.47
N ALA A 145 15.28 17.19 2.32
CA ALA A 145 15.29 17.49 3.76
C ALA A 145 15.48 18.99 4.07
N ALA A 146 16.09 19.76 3.15
CA ALA A 146 16.28 21.20 3.24
C ALA A 146 15.28 22.01 2.40
N MET A 147 14.32 21.36 1.74
CA MET A 147 13.35 21.99 0.85
C MET A 147 12.02 22.24 1.58
N PRO A 148 11.17 23.15 1.07
CA PRO A 148 9.84 23.35 1.62
C PRO A 148 8.99 22.07 1.58
N VAL A 149 8.02 21.97 2.50
CA VAL A 149 7.10 20.82 2.61
C VAL A 149 6.41 20.50 1.28
N SER A 150 6.11 21.52 0.46
CA SER A 150 5.51 21.34 -0.87
C SER A 150 6.37 20.51 -1.82
N ALA A 151 7.70 20.71 -1.82
CA ALA A 151 8.63 19.91 -2.60
C ALA A 151 8.71 18.46 -2.09
N ALA A 152 8.58 18.27 -0.77
CA ALA A 152 8.52 16.94 -0.19
C ALA A 152 7.23 16.19 -0.56
N ILE A 153 6.08 16.88 -0.54
CA ILE A 153 4.80 16.33 -1.01
C ILE A 153 4.92 15.90 -2.48
N GLU A 154 5.48 16.76 -3.33
CA GLU A 154 5.68 16.44 -4.74
C GLU A 154 6.56 15.20 -4.93
N CYS A 155 7.73 15.13 -4.27
CA CYS A 155 8.64 13.99 -4.40
C CYS A 155 8.01 12.67 -3.93
N VAL A 156 7.25 12.70 -2.83
CA VAL A 156 6.56 11.52 -2.30
C VAL A 156 5.42 11.09 -3.23
N MET A 157 4.63 12.04 -3.74
CA MET A 157 3.54 11.76 -4.67
C MET A 157 4.06 11.17 -5.98
N GLU A 158 5.09 11.78 -6.57
CA GLU A 158 5.73 11.30 -7.79
C GLU A 158 6.28 9.88 -7.61
N SER A 159 6.94 9.61 -6.48
CA SER A 159 7.43 8.27 -6.13
C SER A 159 6.30 7.25 -5.93
N ALA A 160 5.11 7.67 -5.49
CA ALA A 160 3.95 6.81 -5.36
C ALA A 160 3.33 6.49 -6.73
N LEU A 161 3.17 7.51 -7.59
CA LEU A 161 2.63 7.38 -8.95
C LEU A 161 3.51 6.48 -9.83
N GLN A 162 4.84 6.60 -9.73
CA GLN A 162 5.78 5.70 -10.41
C GLN A 162 5.64 4.23 -9.97
N GLY A 163 5.14 3.98 -8.76
CA GLY A 163 4.93 2.63 -8.25
C GLY A 163 3.65 1.99 -8.78
N SER A 164 2.52 2.68 -8.65
CA SER A 164 1.22 2.23 -9.16
C SER A 164 0.22 3.38 -9.19
N GLU A 165 0.00 3.95 -10.38
CA GLU A 165 -1.01 4.99 -10.60
C GLU A 165 -2.43 4.58 -10.15
N PRO A 166 -2.93 3.37 -10.46
CA PRO A 166 -4.26 2.94 -10.00
C PRO A 166 -4.36 2.80 -8.49
N ALA A 167 -3.30 2.34 -7.81
CA ALA A 167 -3.29 2.22 -6.36
C ALA A 167 -3.34 3.60 -5.69
N VAL A 168 -2.60 4.59 -6.21
CA VAL A 168 -2.69 5.99 -5.74
C VAL A 168 -4.12 6.51 -5.88
N ALA A 169 -4.73 6.33 -7.06
CA ALA A 169 -6.10 6.76 -7.30
C ALA A 169 -7.09 6.12 -6.31
N GLY A 170 -7.04 4.79 -6.14
CA GLY A 170 -7.89 4.06 -5.20
C GLY A 170 -7.66 4.44 -3.73
N ALA A 171 -6.42 4.77 -3.35
CA ALA A 171 -6.11 5.24 -2.00
C ALA A 171 -6.66 6.64 -1.73
N LEU A 172 -6.47 7.60 -2.65
CA LEU A 172 -6.96 8.97 -2.52
C LEU A 172 -8.50 9.04 -2.51
N LYS A 173 -9.20 8.18 -3.26
CA LYS A 173 -10.67 8.11 -3.25
C LYS A 173 -11.27 7.79 -1.86
N ARG A 174 -10.49 7.19 -0.96
CA ARG A 174 -10.92 6.84 0.40
C ARG A 174 -10.68 7.97 1.41
N TRP A 175 -10.04 9.06 1.00
CA TRP A 175 -9.70 10.16 1.91
C TRP A 175 -10.88 11.11 2.13
N PRO A 176 -10.96 11.74 3.31
CA PRO A 176 -11.91 12.83 3.52
C PRO A 176 -11.54 14.03 2.65
N ASP A 177 -12.56 14.74 2.16
CA ASP A 177 -12.38 15.86 1.24
C ASP A 177 -11.45 16.95 1.77
N ALA A 178 -11.51 17.24 3.08
CA ALA A 178 -10.63 18.22 3.71
C ALA A 178 -9.15 17.85 3.56
N ALA A 179 -8.80 16.56 3.66
CA ALA A 179 -7.44 16.08 3.46
C ALA A 179 -7.03 16.15 1.98
N LEU A 180 -7.95 15.85 1.05
CA LEU A 180 -7.70 16.02 -0.38
C LEU A 180 -7.42 17.49 -0.73
N VAL A 181 -8.24 18.42 -0.23
CA VAL A 181 -8.03 19.86 -0.44
C VAL A 181 -6.69 20.31 0.13
N ALA A 182 -6.35 19.90 1.36
CA ALA A 182 -5.09 20.25 2.00
C ALA A 182 -3.87 19.70 1.24
N LEU A 183 -3.94 18.45 0.78
CA LEU A 183 -2.90 17.83 -0.06
C LEU A 183 -2.69 18.64 -1.33
N VAL A 184 -3.76 19.00 -2.02
CA VAL A 184 -3.70 19.74 -3.29
C VAL A 184 -3.13 21.14 -3.10
N ARG A 185 -3.53 21.86 -2.04
CA ARG A 185 -2.95 23.16 -1.69
C ARG A 185 -1.45 23.08 -1.39
N GLY A 186 -0.99 21.97 -0.82
CA GLY A 186 0.43 21.72 -0.55
C GLY A 186 1.25 21.34 -1.78
N MET A 187 0.61 21.00 -2.91
CA MET A 187 1.30 20.55 -4.13
C MET A 187 1.56 21.71 -5.12
N PRO A 188 2.68 21.70 -5.85
CA PRO A 188 2.88 22.59 -7.00
C PRO A 188 1.88 22.36 -8.14
N ALA A 189 1.54 23.43 -8.87
CA ALA A 189 0.56 23.39 -9.96
C ALA A 189 0.91 22.39 -11.08
N VAL A 190 2.21 22.17 -11.34
CA VAL A 190 2.69 21.20 -12.34
C VAL A 190 2.28 19.77 -11.95
N SER A 191 2.42 19.42 -10.67
CA SER A 191 2.11 18.09 -10.14
C SER A 191 0.60 17.82 -10.12
N HIS A 192 -0.23 18.87 -10.04
CA HIS A 192 -1.70 18.74 -10.14
C HIS A 192 -2.13 18.15 -11.49
N ARG A 193 -1.48 18.56 -12.60
CA ARG A 193 -1.82 18.06 -13.95
C ARG A 193 -1.58 16.56 -14.08
N ARG A 194 -0.48 16.06 -13.54
CA ARG A 194 -0.15 14.63 -13.57
C ARG A 194 -1.11 13.82 -12.71
N LEU A 195 -1.41 14.30 -11.50
CA LEU A 195 -2.38 13.62 -10.63
C LEU A 195 -3.78 13.60 -11.28
N LEU A 196 -4.18 14.71 -11.91
CA LEU A 196 -5.37 14.80 -12.75
C LEU A 196 -5.38 13.75 -13.85
N GLN A 197 -4.28 13.63 -14.60
CA GLN A 197 -4.14 12.60 -15.63
C GLN A 197 -4.30 11.21 -15.06
N VAL A 198 -3.68 10.87 -13.92
CA VAL A 198 -3.82 9.55 -13.31
C VAL A 198 -5.25 9.23 -12.88
N LEU A 199 -5.91 10.19 -12.24
CA LEU A 199 -7.27 10.02 -11.74
C LEU A 199 -8.29 9.92 -12.88
N THR A 200 -8.02 10.59 -14.00
CA THR A 200 -8.87 10.56 -15.19
C THR A 200 -8.54 9.37 -16.10
N SER A 201 -7.26 9.00 -16.27
CA SER A 201 -6.83 7.79 -17.00
C SER A 201 -7.30 6.51 -16.32
N SER A 202 -7.31 6.46 -14.99
CA SER A 202 -7.92 5.36 -14.21
C SER A 202 -9.45 5.30 -14.40
N ALA A 203 -10.08 6.42 -14.75
CA ALA A 203 -11.49 6.49 -15.17
C ALA A 203 -11.71 5.95 -16.60
N HIS A 204 -10.69 6.07 -17.46
CA HIS A 204 -10.79 5.95 -18.91
C HIS A 204 -10.59 4.54 -19.47
N ALA A 205 -10.10 3.58 -18.68
CA ALA A 205 -9.97 2.19 -19.14
C ALA A 205 -11.33 1.49 -19.39
N GLN A 206 -12.45 2.04 -18.91
CA GLN A 206 -13.80 1.54 -19.19
C GLN A 206 -14.67 2.64 -19.85
N ARG A 207 -14.54 2.76 -21.18
CA ARG A 207 -15.41 3.50 -22.12
C ARG A 207 -15.33 5.05 -22.10
N SER A 208 -14.59 5.57 -23.08
CA SER A 208 -14.90 6.75 -23.93
C SER A 208 -14.80 8.17 -23.35
N ALA A 209 -13.98 8.99 -24.04
CA ALA A 209 -13.87 10.46 -24.10
C ALA A 209 -13.12 11.17 -22.95
N PRO A 210 -11.85 11.61 -23.13
CA PRO A 210 -11.00 12.28 -22.12
C PRO A 210 -11.75 13.33 -21.28
N VAL A 211 -11.32 13.64 -20.06
CA VAL A 211 -11.90 14.77 -19.29
C VAL A 211 -11.78 16.11 -20.04
N ALA A 212 -10.77 16.27 -20.91
CA ALA A 212 -10.72 17.37 -21.87
C ALA A 212 -11.88 17.33 -22.88
N THR A 213 -12.31 16.14 -23.31
CA THR A 213 -13.50 15.90 -24.13
C THR A 213 -14.80 15.95 -23.32
N LEU A 214 -14.80 15.70 -22.01
CA LEU A 214 -15.95 15.95 -21.14
C LEU A 214 -16.14 17.45 -20.95
N VAL A 215 -15.09 18.21 -20.62
CA VAL A 215 -15.11 19.68 -20.53
C VAL A 215 -15.37 20.31 -21.90
N ALA A 216 -14.80 19.79 -22.99
CA ALA A 216 -15.08 20.26 -24.34
C ALA A 216 -16.48 19.85 -24.84
N ARG A 217 -16.99 18.65 -24.54
CA ARG A 217 -18.40 18.28 -24.80
C ARG A 217 -19.35 19.07 -23.91
N VAL A 218 -18.95 19.40 -22.69
CA VAL A 218 -19.72 20.25 -21.79
C VAL A 218 -19.77 21.70 -22.29
N ARG A 219 -18.67 22.18 -22.87
CA ARG A 219 -18.60 23.49 -23.54
C ARG A 219 -19.28 23.49 -24.92
N ALA A 220 -19.26 22.37 -25.65
CA ALA A 220 -19.79 22.26 -27.02
C ALA A 220 -21.24 21.77 -27.10
N ALA A 221 -21.78 21.11 -26.07
CA ALA A 221 -23.14 20.60 -26.07
C ALA A 221 -24.14 21.71 -25.74
N LYS A 222 -24.81 22.23 -26.78
CA LYS A 222 -26.07 22.99 -26.66
C LYS A 222 -27.22 22.20 -25.99
N ALA A 223 -27.01 20.92 -25.67
CA ALA A 223 -28.03 19.99 -25.20
C ALA A 223 -27.61 19.21 -23.94
N LEU A 224 -26.97 19.87 -22.97
CA LEU A 224 -26.91 19.31 -21.61
C LEU A 224 -28.29 19.47 -20.95
N PRO A 225 -28.74 18.47 -20.16
CA PRO A 225 -29.83 18.68 -19.22
C PRO A 225 -29.57 19.95 -18.40
N PRO A 226 -30.57 20.84 -18.20
CA PRO A 226 -30.40 22.15 -17.56
C PRO A 226 -29.54 22.15 -16.27
N PRO A 227 -29.59 21.12 -15.40
CA PRO A 227 -28.78 21.10 -14.18
C PRO A 227 -27.29 20.86 -14.43
N LEU A 228 -26.90 20.00 -15.37
CA LEU A 228 -25.50 19.82 -15.77
C LEU A 228 -24.95 21.08 -16.45
N ALA A 229 -25.80 21.83 -17.17
CA ALA A 229 -25.44 23.13 -17.72
C ALA A 229 -25.25 24.20 -16.63
N ILE A 230 -25.90 24.08 -15.47
CA ILE A 230 -25.72 24.96 -14.30
C ILE A 230 -24.41 24.61 -13.58
N VAL A 231 -24.13 23.32 -13.37
CA VAL A 231 -22.86 22.85 -12.79
C VAL A 231 -21.68 23.25 -13.67
N ALA A 232 -21.79 23.02 -14.97
CA ALA A 232 -20.82 23.43 -15.97
C ALA A 232 -20.63 24.95 -15.98
N ARG A 233 -21.71 25.75 -15.98
CA ARG A 233 -21.62 27.22 -15.90
C ARG A 233 -21.01 27.68 -14.59
N ARG A 234 -21.29 27.05 -13.44
CA ARG A 234 -20.66 27.40 -12.17
C ARG A 234 -19.17 27.06 -12.16
N LEU A 235 -18.79 25.87 -12.61
CA LEU A 235 -17.37 25.50 -12.78
C LEU A 235 -16.65 26.41 -13.79
N SER A 236 -17.34 26.85 -14.85
CA SER A 236 -16.80 27.76 -15.87
C SER A 236 -16.73 29.23 -15.41
N ALA A 237 -17.71 29.69 -14.63
CA ALA A 237 -17.74 31.03 -14.05
C ALA A 237 -16.71 31.19 -12.91
N TRP A 238 -16.29 30.08 -12.31
CA TRP A 238 -15.17 29.99 -11.37
C TRP A 238 -13.83 29.80 -12.07
N ALA A 239 -13.82 29.63 -13.40
CA ALA A 239 -12.62 29.48 -14.21
C ALA A 239 -12.12 30.76 -14.93
N PRO A 240 -12.11 31.97 -14.30
CA PRO A 240 -11.24 33.04 -14.79
C PRO A 240 -9.84 33.01 -14.17
N MET A 241 -9.45 31.98 -13.39
CA MET A 241 -8.10 31.85 -12.83
C MET A 241 -7.50 30.45 -13.04
N ASP A 242 -6.18 30.42 -13.17
CA ASP A 242 -5.28 29.39 -13.71
C ASP A 242 -5.14 28.08 -12.89
N GLU A 243 -6.13 27.69 -12.08
CA GLU A 243 -5.87 26.79 -10.97
C GLU A 243 -6.41 25.35 -11.16
N ALA A 244 -5.47 24.44 -11.43
CA ALA A 244 -5.60 22.98 -11.48
C ALA A 244 -6.25 22.25 -10.26
N PRO A 245 -6.28 22.80 -9.02
CA PRO A 245 -6.97 22.21 -7.87
C PRO A 245 -8.47 21.94 -8.04
N ALA A 246 -9.22 22.89 -8.59
CA ALA A 246 -10.67 22.76 -8.74
C ALA A 246 -11.03 21.66 -9.75
N ASN A 247 -10.24 21.57 -10.83
CA ASN A 247 -10.37 20.49 -11.82
C ASN A 247 -10.02 19.13 -11.22
N LEU A 248 -9.02 19.07 -10.35
CA LEU A 248 -8.56 17.85 -9.68
C LEU A 248 -9.61 17.30 -8.70
N LEU A 249 -10.19 18.18 -7.88
CA LEU A 249 -11.27 17.83 -6.97
C LEU A 249 -12.54 17.42 -7.72
N ALA A 250 -12.87 18.12 -8.81
CA ALA A 250 -13.97 17.73 -9.69
C ALA A 250 -13.72 16.35 -10.33
N ALA A 251 -12.50 16.04 -10.78
CA ALA A 251 -12.15 14.74 -11.34
C ALA A 251 -12.25 13.60 -10.30
N LEU A 252 -11.77 13.84 -9.07
CA LEU A 252 -11.86 12.88 -7.96
C LEU A 252 -13.31 12.51 -7.62
N TRP A 253 -14.22 13.50 -7.63
CA TRP A 253 -15.60 13.30 -7.17
C TRP A 253 -16.60 13.00 -8.29
N LEU A 254 -16.35 13.44 -9.52
CA LEU A 254 -17.23 13.14 -10.66
C LEU A 254 -17.01 11.73 -11.21
N GLU A 255 -15.85 11.13 -10.98
CA GLU A 255 -15.53 9.81 -11.55
C GLU A 255 -16.45 8.67 -11.08
N PRO A 256 -16.80 8.53 -9.79
CA PRO A 256 -17.74 7.50 -9.34
C PRO A 256 -19.18 7.77 -9.80
N VAL A 257 -19.53 9.06 -9.90
CA VAL A 257 -20.87 9.58 -10.21
C VAL A 257 -21.17 9.39 -11.69
N LEU A 258 -20.23 9.74 -12.57
CA LEU A 258 -20.36 9.58 -14.02
C LEU A 258 -20.37 8.10 -14.46
N ARG A 259 -19.82 7.18 -13.64
CA ARG A 259 -19.81 5.73 -13.92
C ARG A 259 -21.17 5.04 -13.75
N ARG A 260 -22.15 5.64 -13.06
CA ARG A 260 -23.40 4.96 -12.63
C ARG A 260 -24.72 5.49 -13.21
N MET A 261 -24.69 6.44 -14.16
CA MET A 261 -25.89 7.19 -14.57
C MET A 261 -26.65 7.74 -13.34
N PRO A 262 -26.05 8.74 -12.67
CA PRO A 262 -26.50 9.21 -11.37
C PRO A 262 -27.83 9.95 -11.46
N SER A 263 -28.57 9.93 -10.36
CA SER A 263 -29.77 10.77 -10.22
C SER A 263 -29.40 12.25 -10.21
N MET A 264 -30.35 13.11 -10.57
CA MET A 264 -30.11 14.55 -10.68
C MET A 264 -29.64 15.18 -9.36
N ASP A 265 -30.16 14.68 -8.24
CA ASP A 265 -29.84 15.17 -6.91
C ASP A 265 -28.42 14.80 -6.48
N GLU A 266 -27.90 13.64 -6.90
CA GLU A 266 -26.52 13.23 -6.62
C GLU A 266 -25.51 14.07 -7.40
N VAL A 267 -25.80 14.37 -8.66
CA VAL A 267 -24.96 15.26 -9.48
C VAL A 267 -24.94 16.67 -8.90
N LEU A 268 -26.11 17.18 -8.49
CA LEU A 268 -26.23 18.50 -7.87
C LEU A 268 -25.56 18.55 -6.49
N ALA A 269 -25.65 17.48 -5.69
CA ALA A 269 -24.97 17.40 -4.40
C ALA A 269 -23.45 17.41 -4.56
N VAL A 270 -22.92 16.62 -5.49
CA VAL A 270 -21.48 16.53 -5.79
C VAL A 270 -20.95 17.85 -6.35
N ALA A 271 -21.68 18.45 -7.28
CA ALA A 271 -21.33 19.74 -7.83
C ALA A 271 -21.42 20.88 -6.80
N SER A 272 -22.46 20.90 -5.97
CA SER A 272 -22.62 21.90 -4.91
C SER A 272 -21.54 21.75 -3.85
N ARG A 273 -21.14 20.52 -3.54
CA ARG A 273 -20.01 20.21 -2.65
C ARG A 273 -18.67 20.66 -3.23
N ALA A 274 -18.46 20.44 -4.53
CA ALA A 274 -17.27 20.93 -5.23
C ALA A 274 -17.18 22.46 -5.25
N VAL A 275 -18.30 23.13 -5.54
CA VAL A 275 -18.41 24.60 -5.54
C VAL A 275 -18.24 25.18 -4.13
N TRP A 276 -18.87 24.59 -3.11
CA TRP A 276 -18.76 25.03 -1.72
C TRP A 276 -17.32 24.93 -1.20
N MET A 277 -16.59 23.86 -1.51
CA MET A 277 -15.19 23.71 -1.08
C MET A 277 -14.22 24.60 -1.84
N ALA A 278 -14.43 24.80 -3.14
CA ALA A 278 -13.69 25.81 -3.89
C ALA A 278 -13.88 27.20 -3.23
N GLY A 279 -15.09 27.49 -2.75
CA GLY A 279 -15.42 28.76 -2.06
C GLY A 279 -14.79 28.92 -0.69
N GLN A 280 -14.67 27.82 0.07
CA GLN A 280 -13.94 27.83 1.34
C GLN A 280 -12.44 28.08 1.18
N SER A 281 -11.88 27.93 -0.03
CA SER A 281 -10.49 28.30 -0.33
C SER A 281 -10.26 29.82 -0.41
N LEU A 282 -11.33 30.60 -0.53
CA LEU A 282 -11.28 32.06 -0.65
C LEU A 282 -11.67 32.79 0.65
N ALA A 283 -12.19 32.07 1.65
CA ALA A 283 -12.67 32.65 2.90
C ALA A 283 -11.69 32.42 4.05
N MET A 284 -10.59 33.17 4.08
CA MET A 284 -9.92 33.55 5.32
C MET A 284 -9.54 35.05 5.24
N PRO A 285 -9.68 35.81 6.34
CA PRO A 285 -9.29 37.21 6.39
C PRO A 285 -7.77 37.32 6.27
N ALA A 286 -7.30 38.35 5.57
CA ALA A 286 -5.90 38.73 5.52
C ALA A 286 -5.36 38.87 6.96
N VAL A 287 -4.49 37.95 7.37
CA VAL A 287 -3.65 38.13 8.55
C VAL A 287 -2.60 39.16 8.18
N GLY A 288 -2.65 40.30 8.87
CA GLY A 288 -1.96 41.52 8.50
C GLY A 288 -0.44 41.45 8.56
N GLU A 289 0.17 42.14 7.60
CA GLU A 289 1.53 42.65 7.70
C GLU A 289 1.48 44.17 7.89
N GLY A 290 2.20 44.64 8.90
CA GLY A 290 3.14 45.74 8.70
C GLY A 290 2.63 47.17 8.84
N SER A 291 2.88 47.72 10.02
CA SER A 291 3.03 49.13 10.34
C SER A 291 3.62 50.03 9.24
N ALA A 292 3.02 51.19 9.03
CA ALA A 292 3.76 52.43 8.75
C ALA A 292 3.08 53.59 9.48
N GLN A 293 3.83 54.17 10.43
CA GLN A 293 3.51 55.40 11.15
C GLN A 293 3.51 56.61 10.20
N ALA A 294 2.55 57.50 10.36
CA ALA A 294 2.76 58.94 10.23
C ALA A 294 1.79 59.69 11.16
N GLN A 295 2.37 60.62 11.93
CA GLN A 295 1.77 61.37 13.04
C GLN A 295 0.89 62.54 12.57
N ALA A 296 -0.14 62.85 13.36
CA ALA A 296 -0.64 64.17 13.80
C ALA A 296 -2.09 63.95 14.28
N GLY A 297 -2.60 64.33 15.46
CA GLY A 297 -2.16 65.10 16.61
C GLY A 297 -3.45 65.55 17.35
N VAL A 298 -3.39 65.73 18.68
CA VAL A 298 -4.36 66.48 19.54
C VAL A 298 -5.68 65.73 19.85
N ALA A 299 -6.28 65.62 21.05
CA ALA A 299 -6.10 66.09 22.44
C ALA A 299 -6.84 65.06 23.36
N GLU A 300 -6.29 64.66 24.50
CA GLU A 300 -6.65 65.13 25.86
C GLU A 300 -8.13 64.89 26.28
N LYS A 301 -8.39 63.89 27.14
CA LYS A 301 -8.87 64.07 28.54
C LYS A 301 -9.33 62.78 29.23
N ASP A 302 -8.88 62.69 30.48
CA ASP A 302 -9.56 62.17 31.68
C ASP A 302 -9.89 60.66 31.81
N ALA A 303 -9.07 60.01 32.65
CA ALA A 303 -9.46 58.91 33.51
C ALA A 303 -10.34 59.42 34.68
N PRO A 304 -11.02 58.53 35.43
CA PRO A 304 -10.32 58.01 36.61
C PRO A 304 -10.52 56.52 36.89
N GLN A 305 -9.54 56.02 37.65
CA GLN A 305 -9.42 54.72 38.30
C GLN A 305 -10.52 54.47 39.33
N VAL A 306 -10.86 53.18 39.56
CA VAL A 306 -11.31 52.69 40.87
C VAL A 306 -10.71 51.31 41.16
N HIS A 307 -10.16 51.23 42.39
CA HIS A 307 -9.69 50.11 43.23
C HIS A 307 -10.47 48.78 43.11
N ALA A 308 -9.82 47.61 43.07
CA ALA A 308 -9.14 46.82 44.13
C ALA A 308 -10.08 45.93 44.98
N LEU A 309 -9.48 44.88 45.57
CA LEU A 309 -10.00 43.83 46.48
C LEU A 309 -10.47 42.55 45.75
N ASP A 310 -10.21 41.32 46.19
CA ASP A 310 -9.25 40.69 47.11
C ASP A 310 -9.49 39.16 46.94
N GLU A 311 -8.46 38.33 47.05
CA GLU A 311 -8.63 36.87 47.28
C GLU A 311 -9.17 36.63 48.70
N PRO A 312 -9.69 35.42 49.01
CA PRO A 312 -8.77 34.47 49.64
C PRO A 312 -8.95 33.01 49.24
N THR A 313 -7.83 32.32 49.39
CA THR A 313 -7.55 30.89 49.43
C THR A 313 -8.23 30.19 50.62
N LEU A 314 -8.54 28.89 50.49
CA LEU A 314 -8.52 27.95 51.63
C LEU A 314 -8.23 26.51 51.17
N GLU A 315 -7.14 25.99 51.73
CA GLU A 315 -6.75 24.58 51.88
C GLU A 315 -7.82 23.80 52.70
N ALA A 316 -7.85 22.50 52.96
CA ALA A 316 -6.88 21.40 52.92
C ALA A 316 -7.63 20.07 53.22
N ARG A 317 -6.96 18.94 52.93
CA ARG A 317 -7.00 17.62 53.64
C ARG A 317 -8.29 16.78 53.56
N ALA A 318 -8.30 15.46 53.73
CA ALA A 318 -7.35 14.32 53.71
C ALA A 318 -8.18 13.08 54.12
N GLY A 319 -7.71 11.87 53.78
CA GLY A 319 -8.19 10.57 54.32
C GLY A 319 -8.79 9.68 53.23
N ALA A 320 -8.11 8.69 52.63
CA ALA A 320 -7.45 7.50 53.19
C ALA A 320 -8.40 6.57 53.96
N SER A 321 -8.70 5.39 53.40
CA SER A 321 -8.52 4.10 54.12
C SER A 321 -8.68 2.91 53.17
N ALA A 322 -7.71 1.99 53.28
CA ALA A 322 -7.70 0.65 52.74
C ALA A 322 -8.47 -0.33 53.64
N ALA A 323 -8.85 -1.49 53.09
CA ALA A 323 -8.92 -2.76 53.83
C ALA A 323 -9.02 -3.96 52.86
N ASP A 324 -8.01 -4.82 52.93
CA ASP A 324 -8.03 -6.28 52.75
C ASP A 324 -7.88 -6.87 54.20
N PRO A 325 -7.91 -8.18 54.54
CA PRO A 325 -7.97 -9.40 53.72
C PRO A 325 -8.80 -10.58 54.32
N THR A 326 -8.65 -11.75 53.66
CA THR A 326 -8.36 -13.10 54.21
C THR A 326 -9.32 -14.31 54.01
N ARG A 327 -8.69 -15.37 53.46
CA ARG A 327 -8.68 -16.83 53.82
C ARG A 327 -9.70 -17.81 53.21
N GLN A 328 -9.14 -18.80 52.48
CA GLN A 328 -9.11 -20.27 52.75
C GLN A 328 -10.24 -21.02 52.00
N ARG A 329 -10.14 -22.27 51.52
CA ARG A 329 -9.20 -23.40 51.65
C ARG A 329 -9.48 -24.37 50.48
N ALA A 330 -8.56 -25.31 50.27
CA ALA A 330 -8.62 -26.42 49.31
C ALA A 330 -9.75 -27.43 49.59
N ASP A 331 -10.20 -28.16 48.56
CA ASP A 331 -10.53 -29.57 48.69
C ASP A 331 -10.44 -30.36 47.38
N THR A 332 -10.29 -31.66 47.59
CA THR A 332 -9.80 -32.74 46.74
C THR A 332 -10.80 -33.29 45.70
N GLY A 333 -10.28 -34.06 44.74
CA GLY A 333 -10.99 -34.50 43.54
C GLY A 333 -11.83 -35.77 43.67
N THR A 334 -12.50 -36.11 42.56
CA THR A 334 -12.91 -37.49 42.25
C THR A 334 -13.11 -37.63 40.74
N ALA A 335 -12.54 -38.68 40.17
CA ALA A 335 -12.74 -39.10 38.80
C ALA A 335 -14.06 -39.87 38.67
N SER A 336 -14.86 -39.53 37.65
CA SER A 336 -15.90 -40.41 37.09
C SER A 336 -15.93 -40.29 35.57
N ARG A 337 -15.75 -41.44 34.90
CA ARG A 337 -15.89 -41.68 33.46
C ARG A 337 -17.39 -41.63 33.03
N PRO A 338 -17.69 -41.58 31.73
CA PRO A 338 -18.78 -40.79 31.18
C PRO A 338 -20.07 -41.60 31.06
N GLU A 339 -21.18 -41.00 31.48
CA GLU A 339 -22.51 -41.48 31.12
C GLU A 339 -22.93 -40.95 29.75
N ALA A 340 -23.63 -41.84 29.05
CA ALA A 340 -24.12 -41.73 27.69
C ALA A 340 -24.86 -40.41 27.42
N TRP A 341 -24.30 -39.59 26.52
CA TRP A 341 -25.04 -38.56 25.81
C TRP A 341 -26.07 -39.25 24.90
N LYS A 342 -27.34 -39.20 25.30
CA LYS A 342 -28.48 -39.39 24.40
C LYS A 342 -28.56 -38.15 23.50
N ILE A 343 -28.45 -38.36 22.19
CA ILE A 343 -28.80 -37.34 21.19
C ILE A 343 -30.33 -37.21 21.24
N GLU A 344 -30.84 -36.22 21.96
CA GLU A 344 -32.18 -35.70 21.70
C GLU A 344 -32.11 -34.83 20.44
N SER A 345 -32.50 -35.45 19.33
CA SER A 345 -32.84 -34.83 18.06
C SER A 345 -34.07 -33.94 18.25
N GLY A 346 -33.84 -32.67 18.58
CA GLY A 346 -34.93 -31.73 18.86
C GLY A 346 -34.53 -30.25 18.90
N LEU A 347 -33.56 -29.82 18.09
CA LEU A 347 -33.27 -28.39 17.91
C LEU A 347 -33.05 -28.09 16.42
N THR A 348 -34.12 -27.71 15.74
CA THR A 348 -34.05 -26.94 14.50
C THR A 348 -33.24 -25.66 14.78
N PRO A 349 -32.09 -25.43 14.12
CA PRO A 349 -31.34 -24.21 14.35
C PRO A 349 -32.15 -23.03 13.80
N GLN A 350 -32.64 -22.17 14.68
CA GLN A 350 -33.20 -20.89 14.27
C GLN A 350 -32.11 -20.08 13.53
N PRO A 351 -32.41 -19.47 12.38
CA PRO A 351 -31.47 -18.64 11.65
C PRO A 351 -31.20 -17.37 12.46
N GLN A 352 -30.10 -17.34 13.22
CA GLN A 352 -29.62 -16.10 13.82
C GLN A 352 -29.22 -15.12 12.71
N PRO A 353 -29.48 -13.81 12.88
CA PRO A 353 -29.22 -12.82 11.85
C PRO A 353 -27.72 -12.69 11.57
N ARG A 354 -27.28 -13.24 10.42
CA ARG A 354 -25.91 -13.20 9.86
C ARG A 354 -25.27 -11.80 9.84
N VAL A 355 -26.08 -10.74 9.96
CA VAL A 355 -25.66 -9.33 9.94
C VAL A 355 -24.77 -8.97 11.14
N LYS A 356 -25.06 -9.49 12.36
CA LYS A 356 -24.29 -9.13 13.57
C LYS A 356 -22.92 -9.81 13.65
N ALA A 357 -22.81 -11.04 13.14
CA ALA A 357 -21.54 -11.77 13.06
C ALA A 357 -20.56 -11.15 12.03
N ARG A 358 -21.08 -10.56 10.95
CA ARG A 358 -20.28 -9.85 9.94
C ARG A 358 -19.72 -8.52 10.47
N ALA A 359 -20.51 -7.80 11.27
CA ALA A 359 -20.06 -6.56 11.92
C ALA A 359 -18.98 -6.80 12.99
N ALA A 360 -19.08 -7.89 13.77
CA ALA A 360 -18.06 -8.24 14.76
C ALA A 360 -16.74 -8.75 14.12
N ARG A 361 -16.79 -9.39 12.95
CA ARG A 361 -15.59 -9.79 12.17
C ARG A 361 -14.86 -8.62 11.50
N ALA A 362 -15.53 -7.51 11.23
CA ALA A 362 -14.90 -6.33 10.64
C ALA A 362 -13.95 -5.59 11.62
N ALA A 363 -14.12 -5.79 12.94
CA ALA A 363 -13.35 -5.11 13.97
C ALA A 363 -11.92 -5.69 14.20
N PHE A 364 -11.62 -6.84 13.62
CA PHE A 364 -10.27 -7.42 13.64
C PHE A 364 -9.94 -7.95 12.24
N GLN A 365 -9.69 -7.04 11.29
CA GLN A 365 -9.02 -7.43 10.06
C GLN A 365 -7.53 -7.56 10.38
N PRO A 366 -6.96 -8.78 10.40
CA PRO A 366 -5.51 -8.89 10.32
C PRO A 366 -5.09 -8.15 9.05
N SER A 367 -4.32 -7.06 9.20
CA SER A 367 -3.82 -6.28 8.07
C SER A 367 -2.84 -7.18 7.31
N TRP A 368 -3.34 -7.94 6.35
CA TRP A 368 -2.52 -8.81 5.52
C TRP A 368 -1.72 -7.94 4.56
N PRO A 369 -0.41 -7.79 4.79
CA PRO A 369 0.40 -6.74 4.16
C PRO A 369 0.35 -6.77 2.64
N TRP A 370 0.44 -7.97 2.09
CA TRP A 370 0.40 -8.23 0.65
C TRP A 370 -0.97 -8.03 0.03
N LEU A 371 -2.06 -7.98 0.82
CA LEU A 371 -3.41 -7.74 0.32
C LEU A 371 -3.75 -6.24 0.23
N VAL A 372 -3.08 -5.39 1.03
CA VAL A 372 -3.37 -3.95 1.11
C VAL A 372 -3.21 -3.24 -0.24
N ASP A 373 -2.20 -3.62 -1.00
CA ASP A 373 -1.88 -3.05 -2.31
C ASP A 373 -2.17 -4.01 -3.47
N ALA A 374 -2.86 -5.11 -3.19
CA ALA A 374 -3.12 -6.10 -4.22
C ALA A 374 -4.23 -5.61 -5.16
N ALA A 375 -3.93 -5.60 -6.45
CA ALA A 375 -4.91 -5.33 -7.48
C ALA A 375 -5.67 -6.62 -7.81
N PHE A 376 -7.00 -6.53 -7.92
CA PHE A 376 -7.78 -7.64 -8.45
C PHE A 376 -7.43 -7.90 -9.92
N THR A 377 -7.38 -9.17 -10.31
CA THR A 377 -7.11 -9.60 -11.67
C THR A 377 -7.94 -10.84 -11.99
N ARG A 378 -8.39 -10.94 -13.23
CA ARG A 378 -9.03 -12.18 -13.72
C ARG A 378 -8.02 -13.22 -14.16
N CYS A 379 -6.76 -12.83 -14.26
CA CYS A 379 -5.65 -13.64 -14.76
C CYS A 379 -4.61 -13.99 -13.68
N GLY A 380 -5.04 -14.09 -12.43
CA GLY A 380 -4.19 -14.38 -11.26
C GLY A 380 -3.39 -15.68 -11.36
N GLY A 381 -3.96 -16.69 -12.03
CA GLY A 381 -3.29 -17.97 -12.28
C GLY A 381 -2.08 -17.89 -13.21
N LEU A 382 -1.77 -16.73 -13.80
CA LEU A 382 -0.57 -16.51 -14.61
C LEU A 382 0.72 -16.92 -13.87
N MET A 383 0.83 -16.62 -12.57
CA MET A 383 2.05 -16.95 -11.81
C MET A 383 2.21 -18.46 -11.56
N LEU A 384 1.12 -19.25 -11.62
CA LEU A 384 1.18 -20.72 -11.52
C LEU A 384 1.94 -21.33 -12.72
N VAL A 385 2.05 -20.62 -13.85
CA VAL A 385 2.86 -21.02 -15.00
C VAL A 385 4.33 -21.21 -14.62
N LEU A 386 4.84 -20.49 -13.61
CA LEU A 386 6.23 -20.61 -13.16
C LEU A 386 6.54 -22.03 -12.66
N ASN A 387 5.62 -22.66 -11.94
CA ASN A 387 5.77 -24.04 -11.47
C ASN A 387 5.70 -25.04 -12.62
N VAL A 388 4.89 -24.78 -13.64
CA VAL A 388 4.86 -25.59 -14.87
C VAL A 388 6.19 -25.49 -15.63
N LEU A 389 6.77 -24.29 -15.72
CA LEU A 389 8.08 -24.06 -16.33
C LEU A 389 9.20 -24.75 -15.55
N ALA A 390 9.17 -24.70 -14.22
CA ALA A 390 10.10 -25.41 -13.36
C ALA A 390 10.01 -26.94 -13.59
N ALA A 391 8.78 -27.49 -13.64
CA ALA A 391 8.55 -28.90 -13.95
C ALA A 391 9.08 -29.30 -15.34
N LEU A 392 9.01 -28.39 -16.31
CA LEU A 392 9.55 -28.55 -17.67
C LEU A 392 11.06 -28.32 -17.79
N ARG A 393 11.76 -28.08 -16.67
CA ARG A 393 13.20 -27.77 -16.63
C ARG A 393 13.57 -26.57 -17.52
N PHE A 394 12.72 -25.55 -17.52
CA PHE A 394 12.94 -24.31 -18.26
C PHE A 394 14.28 -23.65 -17.86
N ASP A 395 14.65 -23.74 -16.59
CA ASP A 395 15.92 -23.29 -16.02
C ASP A 395 17.14 -23.88 -16.77
N ARG A 396 17.11 -25.17 -17.12
CA ARG A 396 18.20 -25.83 -17.87
C ARG A 396 18.37 -25.25 -19.26
N ARG A 397 17.29 -24.81 -19.89
CA ARG A 397 17.31 -24.20 -21.23
C ARG A 397 17.80 -22.76 -21.22
N LEU A 398 17.79 -22.14 -20.06
CA LEU A 398 18.36 -20.82 -19.82
C LEU A 398 19.81 -20.87 -19.32
N GLN A 399 20.44 -22.06 -19.25
CA GLN A 399 21.86 -22.16 -18.93
C GLN A 399 22.70 -21.47 -20.01
N GLY A 400 23.67 -20.65 -19.59
CA GLY A 400 24.51 -19.86 -20.48
C GLY A 400 23.86 -18.57 -21.00
N VAL A 401 22.56 -18.37 -20.79
CA VAL A 401 21.88 -17.10 -21.11
C VAL A 401 22.15 -16.09 -19.99
N GLU A 402 22.47 -14.86 -20.37
CA GLU A 402 22.74 -13.76 -19.45
C GLU A 402 21.49 -13.45 -18.61
N ALA A 403 21.67 -13.10 -17.35
CA ALA A 403 20.57 -13.14 -16.40
C ALA A 403 19.51 -12.04 -16.63
N SER A 404 19.89 -10.89 -17.21
CA SER A 404 18.92 -9.89 -17.68
C SER A 404 18.07 -10.41 -18.85
N GLU A 405 18.68 -11.13 -19.80
CA GLU A 405 18.02 -11.73 -20.94
C GLU A 405 17.09 -12.88 -20.51
N ARG A 406 17.51 -13.72 -19.54
CA ARG A 406 16.65 -14.75 -18.94
C ARG A 406 15.36 -14.17 -18.39
N ARG A 407 15.47 -13.08 -17.63
CA ARG A 407 14.32 -12.40 -17.04
C ARG A 407 13.40 -11.86 -18.14
N ARG A 408 13.93 -11.21 -19.17
CA ARG A 408 13.13 -10.71 -20.31
C ARG A 408 12.39 -11.83 -21.04
N LEU A 409 13.05 -12.97 -21.29
CA LEU A 409 12.43 -14.13 -21.92
C LEU A 409 11.24 -14.67 -21.12
N VAL A 410 11.37 -14.73 -19.79
CA VAL A 410 10.29 -15.16 -18.90
C VAL A 410 9.14 -14.18 -18.92
N GLN A 411 9.43 -12.88 -18.82
CA GLN A 411 8.39 -11.85 -18.86
C GLN A 411 7.64 -11.87 -20.20
N ALA A 412 8.35 -12.00 -21.32
CA ALA A 412 7.76 -12.13 -22.65
C ALA A 412 6.89 -13.39 -22.77
N LEU A 413 7.29 -14.51 -22.15
CA LEU A 413 6.50 -15.73 -22.11
C LEU A 413 5.21 -15.58 -21.29
N LEU A 414 5.28 -14.91 -20.15
CA LEU A 414 4.11 -14.62 -19.32
C LEU A 414 3.14 -13.67 -20.04
N LEU A 415 3.65 -12.64 -20.72
CA LEU A 415 2.84 -11.77 -21.61
C LEU A 415 2.16 -12.58 -22.72
N CYS A 416 2.90 -13.48 -23.39
CA CYS A 416 2.31 -14.38 -24.38
C CYS A 416 1.22 -15.30 -23.79
N CYS A 417 1.37 -15.74 -22.53
CA CYS A 417 0.35 -16.54 -21.85
C CYS A 417 -0.93 -15.73 -21.57
N LEU A 418 -0.81 -14.43 -21.23
CA LEU A 418 -1.94 -13.52 -21.11
C LEU A 418 -2.67 -13.37 -22.46
N ASP A 419 -1.92 -13.18 -23.55
CA ASP A 419 -2.50 -13.03 -24.88
C ASP A 419 -3.22 -14.31 -25.34
N VAL A 420 -2.63 -15.48 -25.07
CA VAL A 420 -3.28 -16.78 -25.33
C VAL A 420 -4.56 -16.96 -24.50
N ALA A 421 -4.55 -16.48 -23.27
CA ALA A 421 -5.71 -16.44 -22.40
C ALA A 421 -6.71 -15.34 -22.82
N LYS A 422 -6.44 -14.55 -23.86
CA LYS A 422 -7.26 -13.38 -24.26
C LYS A 422 -7.55 -12.47 -23.05
N ALA A 423 -6.52 -12.28 -22.23
CA ALA A 423 -6.59 -11.45 -21.06
C ALA A 423 -6.85 -10.00 -21.49
N PRO A 424 -7.73 -9.26 -20.79
CA PRO A 424 -7.94 -7.84 -21.02
C PRO A 424 -6.62 -7.02 -21.03
N GLU A 425 -6.63 -5.89 -21.73
CA GLU A 425 -5.47 -5.00 -21.80
C GLU A 425 -5.21 -4.27 -20.47
N ASP A 426 -6.22 -4.16 -19.61
CA ASP A 426 -6.16 -3.51 -18.31
C ASP A 426 -5.71 -4.44 -17.17
N GLU A 427 -5.26 -5.66 -17.48
CA GLU A 427 -4.77 -6.58 -16.45
C GLU A 427 -3.53 -6.02 -15.74
N PRO A 428 -3.53 -5.95 -14.39
CA PRO A 428 -2.48 -5.28 -13.64
C PRO A 428 -1.09 -5.91 -13.83
N GLN A 429 -1.03 -7.20 -14.19
CA GLN A 429 0.21 -7.92 -14.50
C GLN A 429 0.98 -7.28 -15.67
N ARG A 430 0.28 -6.70 -16.65
CA ARG A 430 0.91 -6.07 -17.81
C ARG A 430 1.75 -4.85 -17.41
N ALA A 431 1.41 -4.15 -16.33
CA ALA A 431 2.13 -2.96 -15.89
C ALA A 431 3.53 -3.25 -15.31
N TRP A 432 3.81 -4.47 -14.86
CA TRP A 432 5.10 -4.85 -14.26
C TRP A 432 5.83 -5.99 -14.99
N LEU A 433 5.29 -6.40 -16.15
CA LEU A 433 5.96 -7.25 -17.13
C LEU A 433 6.33 -6.38 -18.33
N ASP A 434 7.63 -6.19 -18.59
CA ASP A 434 8.12 -5.35 -19.67
C ASP A 434 9.17 -6.11 -20.47
N ALA A 435 8.72 -6.74 -21.56
CA ALA A 435 9.60 -7.44 -22.47
C ALA A 435 9.04 -7.50 -23.89
N PRO A 436 9.89 -7.30 -24.92
CA PRO A 436 9.48 -7.46 -26.30
C PRO A 436 9.16 -8.93 -26.61
N PRO A 437 8.30 -9.21 -27.60
CA PRO A 437 8.01 -10.56 -28.03
C PRO A 437 9.29 -11.25 -28.54
N HIS A 438 9.43 -12.53 -28.22
CA HIS A 438 10.59 -13.34 -28.60
C HIS A 438 10.18 -14.53 -29.49
N PRO A 439 10.95 -14.93 -30.51
CA PRO A 439 10.57 -16.03 -31.42
C PRO A 439 10.38 -17.38 -30.71
N SER A 440 11.15 -17.65 -29.65
CA SER A 440 11.10 -18.92 -28.92
C SER A 440 9.81 -19.13 -28.09
N LEU A 441 9.00 -18.09 -27.91
CA LEU A 441 7.81 -18.13 -27.06
C LEU A 441 6.79 -19.16 -27.54
N ARG A 442 6.58 -19.26 -28.87
CA ARG A 442 5.60 -20.16 -29.46
C ARG A 442 5.84 -21.62 -29.07
N LEU A 443 7.10 -22.06 -29.08
CA LEU A 443 7.46 -23.43 -28.70
C LEU A 443 7.17 -23.70 -27.22
N TRP A 444 7.48 -22.75 -26.35
CA TRP A 444 7.23 -22.89 -24.91
C TRP A 444 5.74 -22.87 -24.59
N THR A 445 4.97 -21.98 -25.20
CA THR A 445 3.51 -21.95 -25.09
C THR A 445 2.89 -23.28 -25.50
N LEU A 446 3.34 -23.91 -26.59
CA LEU A 446 2.88 -25.24 -27.01
C LEU A 446 3.23 -26.33 -25.97
N ARG A 447 4.44 -26.28 -25.40
CA ARG A 447 4.85 -27.22 -24.34
C ARG A 447 4.03 -27.06 -23.08
N LEU A 448 3.76 -25.83 -22.65
CA LEU A 448 2.89 -25.51 -21.52
C LEU A 448 1.49 -26.11 -21.73
N ARG A 449 0.86 -25.82 -22.87
CA ARG A 449 -0.48 -26.34 -23.22
C ARG A 449 -0.52 -27.86 -23.22
N ARG A 450 0.47 -28.51 -23.85
CA ARG A 450 0.53 -29.98 -23.91
C ARG A 450 0.69 -30.60 -22.52
N THR A 451 1.52 -29.99 -21.67
CA THR A 451 1.80 -30.47 -20.32
C THR A 451 0.57 -30.34 -19.42
N LEU A 452 -0.09 -29.18 -19.44
CA LEU A 452 -1.32 -28.94 -18.68
C LEU A 452 -2.45 -29.87 -19.12
N ARG A 453 -2.66 -30.05 -20.43
CA ARG A 453 -3.68 -30.98 -20.93
C ARG A 453 -3.40 -32.42 -20.51
N ARG A 454 -2.14 -32.86 -20.57
CA ARG A 454 -1.75 -34.24 -20.24
C ARG A 454 -1.84 -34.55 -18.75
N HIS A 455 -1.38 -33.63 -17.90
CA HIS A 455 -1.18 -33.90 -16.47
C HIS A 455 -2.25 -33.26 -15.58
N ALA A 456 -2.69 -32.04 -15.90
CA ALA A 456 -3.71 -31.31 -15.14
C ALA A 456 -5.12 -31.42 -15.75
N ARG A 457 -5.24 -31.97 -16.98
CA ARG A 457 -6.50 -32.01 -17.75
C ARG A 457 -7.16 -30.64 -17.84
N MET A 458 -6.35 -29.62 -18.16
CA MET A 458 -6.73 -28.21 -18.17
C MET A 458 -6.04 -27.51 -19.36
N ASP A 459 -6.67 -26.51 -19.99
CA ASP A 459 -5.97 -25.67 -20.99
C ASP A 459 -5.16 -24.56 -20.32
N LEU A 460 -4.18 -24.01 -21.03
CA LEU A 460 -3.39 -22.90 -20.52
C LEU A 460 -4.27 -21.67 -20.19
N ALA A 461 -5.30 -21.41 -21.01
CA ALA A 461 -6.23 -20.31 -20.75
C ALA A 461 -6.99 -20.50 -19.43
N ASP A 462 -7.42 -21.72 -19.12
CA ASP A 462 -8.14 -22.02 -17.87
C ASP A 462 -7.24 -21.86 -16.64
N LEU A 463 -5.96 -22.23 -16.77
CA LEU A 463 -4.98 -21.99 -15.71
C LEU A 463 -4.77 -20.50 -15.48
N VAL A 464 -4.60 -19.73 -16.55
CA VAL A 464 -4.28 -18.30 -16.47
C VAL A 464 -5.48 -17.51 -15.93
N ARG A 465 -6.71 -17.76 -16.42
CA ARG A 465 -7.95 -17.03 -16.08
C ARG A 465 -8.52 -17.31 -14.69
N ARG A 466 -7.68 -17.72 -13.75
CA ARG A 466 -8.09 -17.91 -12.35
C ARG A 466 -8.07 -16.55 -11.67
N PRO A 467 -9.19 -16.07 -11.11
CA PRO A 467 -9.24 -14.78 -10.45
C PRO A 467 -8.35 -14.79 -9.20
N ALA A 468 -7.71 -13.66 -8.92
CA ALA A 468 -6.88 -13.47 -7.73
C ALA A 468 -6.71 -11.99 -7.41
N TRP A 469 -6.11 -11.71 -6.25
CA TRP A 469 -5.51 -10.42 -5.95
C TRP A 469 -4.00 -10.55 -6.07
N VAL A 470 -3.36 -9.64 -6.80
CA VAL A 470 -1.91 -9.68 -7.03
C VAL A 470 -1.27 -8.39 -6.55
N SER A 471 -0.27 -8.53 -5.70
CA SER A 471 0.63 -7.44 -5.32
C SER A 471 2.01 -7.73 -5.88
N ALA A 472 2.63 -6.71 -6.47
CA ALA A 472 3.96 -6.82 -7.07
C ALA A 472 4.86 -5.69 -6.57
N THR A 473 6.03 -6.06 -6.06
CA THR A 473 7.13 -5.17 -5.72
C THR A 473 8.34 -5.49 -6.61
N PRO A 474 9.44 -4.72 -6.54
CA PRO A 474 10.64 -5.04 -7.30
C PRO A 474 11.21 -6.44 -7.02
N THR A 475 10.98 -7.00 -5.83
CA THR A 475 11.58 -8.27 -5.39
C THR A 475 10.57 -9.38 -5.08
N HIS A 476 9.30 -9.04 -4.84
CA HIS A 476 8.25 -9.98 -4.46
C HIS A 476 7.02 -9.87 -5.34
N ILE A 477 6.36 -10.99 -5.58
CA ILE A 477 4.99 -11.06 -6.11
C ILE A 477 4.21 -11.98 -5.19
N ASP A 478 3.13 -11.46 -4.64
CA ASP A 478 2.20 -12.22 -3.83
C ASP A 478 0.89 -12.35 -4.60
N VAL A 479 0.44 -13.58 -4.80
CA VAL A 479 -0.83 -13.88 -5.47
C VAL A 479 -1.77 -14.54 -4.48
N VAL A 480 -2.96 -13.98 -4.38
CA VAL A 480 -3.95 -14.33 -3.38
C VAL A 480 -5.16 -14.92 -4.07
N PHE A 481 -5.39 -16.20 -3.85
CA PHE A 481 -6.57 -16.90 -4.33
C PHE A 481 -7.60 -17.04 -3.20
N ALA A 482 -8.87 -17.07 -3.58
CA ALA A 482 -9.89 -17.57 -2.67
C ALA A 482 -9.66 -19.05 -2.37
N MET A 483 -9.95 -19.47 -1.15
CA MET A 483 -9.85 -20.86 -0.71
C MET A 483 -10.82 -21.75 -1.51
N ASP A 484 -11.97 -21.20 -1.89
CA ASP A 484 -12.96 -21.88 -2.73
C ASP A 484 -12.45 -22.09 -4.17
N ASP A 485 -11.45 -21.33 -4.59
CA ASP A 485 -10.78 -21.47 -5.89
C ASP A 485 -9.60 -22.46 -5.86
N VAL A 486 -9.40 -23.22 -4.78
CA VAL A 486 -8.40 -24.29 -4.74
C VAL A 486 -8.78 -25.40 -5.73
N ASP A 487 -7.92 -25.67 -6.72
CA ASP A 487 -8.10 -26.79 -7.63
C ASP A 487 -7.21 -27.96 -7.24
N MET A 488 -7.86 -29.04 -6.81
CA MET A 488 -7.19 -30.27 -6.37
C MET A 488 -6.29 -30.89 -7.43
N ARG A 489 -6.53 -30.64 -8.73
CA ARG A 489 -5.65 -31.10 -9.81
C ARG A 489 -4.31 -30.37 -9.76
N LEU A 490 -4.33 -29.06 -9.51
CA LEU A 490 -3.11 -28.25 -9.37
C LEU A 490 -2.36 -28.63 -8.09
N ARG A 491 -3.09 -28.79 -6.98
CA ARG A 491 -2.52 -29.21 -5.69
C ARG A 491 -1.83 -30.57 -5.75
N ARG A 492 -2.46 -31.56 -6.39
CA ARG A 492 -1.86 -32.90 -6.59
C ARG A 492 -0.59 -32.89 -7.42
N LEU A 493 -0.43 -31.90 -8.30
CA LEU A 493 0.76 -31.71 -9.12
C LEU A 493 1.78 -30.76 -8.46
N GLY A 494 1.47 -30.19 -7.30
CA GLY A 494 2.29 -29.17 -6.64
C GLY A 494 2.42 -27.86 -7.43
N LEU A 495 1.50 -27.59 -8.36
CA LEU A 495 1.56 -26.39 -9.21
C LEU A 495 1.15 -25.12 -8.48
N ASP A 496 0.46 -25.24 -7.35
CA ASP A 496 0.04 -24.15 -6.48
C ASP A 496 0.87 -24.04 -5.19
N ALA A 497 2.00 -24.74 -5.12
CA ALA A 497 2.98 -24.60 -4.04
C ALA A 497 3.83 -23.34 -4.26
N ASP A 498 4.25 -22.69 -3.16
CA ASP A 498 5.10 -21.51 -3.23
C ASP A 498 6.43 -21.81 -3.94
N PRO A 499 6.70 -21.19 -5.09
CA PRO A 499 8.00 -21.36 -5.75
C PRO A 499 9.13 -20.66 -4.97
N GLY A 500 8.79 -19.68 -4.11
CA GLY A 500 9.76 -18.89 -3.37
C GLY A 500 10.64 -18.07 -4.33
N TRP A 501 11.95 -18.08 -4.12
CA TRP A 501 12.89 -17.38 -5.03
C TRP A 501 13.01 -18.13 -6.36
N VAL A 502 12.63 -17.47 -7.46
CA VAL A 502 12.74 -17.99 -8.83
C VAL A 502 13.92 -17.31 -9.53
N PRO A 503 15.14 -17.91 -9.57
CA PRO A 503 16.36 -17.20 -9.98
C PRO A 503 16.33 -16.68 -11.42
N TRP A 504 15.70 -17.45 -12.32
CA TRP A 504 15.57 -17.08 -13.74
C TRP A 504 14.49 -16.02 -13.99
N PHE A 505 13.61 -15.78 -13.03
CA PHE A 505 12.63 -14.69 -13.06
C PHE A 505 13.10 -13.48 -12.23
N GLY A 506 14.02 -13.69 -11.30
CA GLY A 506 14.58 -12.65 -10.44
C GLY A 506 13.61 -12.12 -9.40
N ARG A 507 12.61 -12.92 -8.96
CA ARG A 507 11.63 -12.50 -7.96
C ARG A 507 11.29 -13.64 -7.00
N ILE A 508 10.88 -13.28 -5.78
CA ILE A 508 10.20 -14.18 -4.85
C ILE A 508 8.73 -14.19 -5.23
N VAL A 509 8.13 -15.38 -5.38
CA VAL A 509 6.71 -15.54 -5.70
C VAL A 509 6.06 -16.43 -4.64
N ASN A 510 4.96 -15.96 -4.06
CA ASN A 510 4.18 -16.69 -3.06
C ASN A 510 2.71 -16.77 -3.45
N PHE A 511 2.06 -17.85 -3.05
CA PHE A 511 0.65 -18.14 -3.23
C PHE A 511 -0.05 -18.19 -1.87
N HIS A 512 -1.05 -17.34 -1.70
CA HIS A 512 -1.85 -17.28 -0.49
C HIS A 512 -3.26 -17.77 -0.80
N PHE A 513 -3.79 -18.67 0.04
CA PHE A 513 -5.16 -19.18 -0.08
C PHE A 513 -5.96 -18.76 1.15
N ILE A 514 -7.04 -18.03 0.91
CA ILE A 514 -7.78 -17.32 1.96
C ILE A 514 -9.28 -17.57 1.84
N ASP A 515 -9.97 -17.67 2.97
CA ASP A 515 -11.44 -17.65 3.01
C ASP A 515 -12.01 -16.43 2.26
N ALA A 516 -12.86 -16.67 1.25
CA ALA A 516 -13.40 -15.63 0.38
C ALA A 516 -14.08 -14.47 1.15
N GLY A 517 -14.63 -14.73 2.34
CA GLY A 517 -15.24 -13.71 3.19
C GLY A 517 -14.24 -12.71 3.80
N LEU A 518 -12.93 -12.97 3.72
CA LEU A 518 -11.85 -12.09 4.17
C LEU A 518 -11.19 -11.33 3.01
N LEU A 519 -11.50 -11.66 1.76
CA LEU A 519 -10.95 -10.98 0.60
C LEU A 519 -11.68 -9.66 0.34
N PRO A 520 -11.01 -8.65 -0.24
CA PRO A 520 -11.66 -7.42 -0.67
C PRO A 520 -12.68 -7.78 -1.75
N VAL A 521 -13.86 -7.15 -1.75
CA VAL A 521 -14.84 -7.38 -2.82
C VAL A 521 -14.25 -6.81 -4.12
N PRO A 522 -14.21 -7.57 -5.23
CA PRO A 522 -13.81 -7.02 -6.52
C PRO A 522 -14.69 -5.82 -6.87
N GLU A 523 -14.11 -4.71 -7.34
CA GLU A 523 -14.88 -3.50 -7.70
C GLU A 523 -15.93 -3.76 -8.80
N GLU A 524 -15.86 -4.91 -9.48
CA GLU A 524 -16.80 -5.31 -10.53
C GLU A 524 -18.12 -5.87 -9.98
N ASP A 525 -18.11 -6.57 -8.85
CA ASP A 525 -19.30 -7.21 -8.28
C ASP A 525 -20.20 -6.22 -7.53
N VAL A 526 -19.70 -5.03 -7.18
CA VAL A 526 -20.49 -3.95 -6.56
C VAL A 526 -21.40 -3.24 -7.59
N ARG A 527 -21.43 -3.73 -8.84
CA ARG A 527 -22.23 -3.18 -9.95
C ARG A 527 -23.45 -4.05 -10.32
N GLY A 528 -23.64 -5.18 -9.65
CA GLY A 528 -24.76 -6.11 -9.84
C GLY A 528 -26.03 -5.70 -9.12
#